data_AF-H3C5P9-F1
#
_entry.id   AF-H3C5P9-F1
#
_cell.length_a   1.000
_cell.length_b   1.000
_cell.length_c   1.000
_cell.angle_alpha   90.00
_cell.angle_beta   90.00
_cell.angle_gamma   90.00
#
_symmetry.space_group_name_H-M   'P 1'
#
loop_
_entity.id
_entity.type
_entity.pdbx_description
1 polymer ?
#
loop_
_entity_poly.entity_id
_entity_poly.type
_entity_poly.pdbx_seq_one_letter_code
_entity_poly.pdbx_strand_id
1 'polypeptide(L)'
;RYRYPAETQADLRRVRSRFSDLRLHVDYYRFPNKEKKQLVYLAGTVPVLYEGSCYNIPVSIWLHQTHPVSHPRCYVCPSVSMVINPACSCADAAGLLHLDGLRNWTGGASSLSLLVSEMVQVFQKDMPLYA
;
A
#
# COMPACT_ATOMS: atom_id res chain seq x y z
N ARG A 1 -14.76 -14.00 2.93
CA ARG A 1 -14.37 -14.21 4.35
C ARG A 1 -12.86 -14.45 4.38
N TYR A 2 -12.11 -13.86 5.32
CA TYR A 2 -10.66 -14.05 5.42
C TYR A 2 -10.32 -15.41 6.02
N ARG A 3 -9.25 -16.04 5.53
CA ARG A 3 -8.76 -17.35 5.99
C ARG A 3 -8.01 -17.25 7.32
N TYR A 4 -7.34 -16.13 7.56
CA TYR A 4 -6.55 -15.84 8.76
C TYR A 4 -7.01 -14.52 9.41
N PRO A 5 -8.24 -14.49 9.98
CA PRO A 5 -8.85 -13.24 10.42
C PRO A 5 -8.14 -12.61 11.62
N ALA A 6 -7.61 -13.40 12.56
CA ALA A 6 -6.96 -12.88 13.76
C ALA A 6 -5.62 -12.21 13.41
N GLU A 7 -4.84 -12.86 12.55
CA GLU A 7 -3.56 -12.39 12.04
C GLU A 7 -3.73 -11.16 11.17
N THR A 8 -4.72 -11.17 10.27
CA THR A 8 -5.07 -10.00 9.45
C THR A 8 -5.45 -8.80 10.32
N GLN A 9 -6.29 -9.01 11.35
CA GLN A 9 -6.70 -7.92 12.23
C GLN A 9 -5.54 -7.40 13.09
N ALA A 10 -4.64 -8.27 13.55
CA ALA A 10 -3.46 -7.88 14.31
C ALA A 10 -2.48 -7.04 13.46
N ASP A 11 -2.24 -7.44 12.21
CA ASP A 11 -1.38 -6.71 11.27
C ASP A 11 -1.97 -5.34 10.90
N LEU A 12 -3.29 -5.28 10.63
CA LEU A 12 -4.03 -4.04 10.42
C LEU A 12 -3.96 -3.09 11.63
N ARG A 13 -4.09 -3.61 12.85
CA ARG A 13 -3.96 -2.80 14.08
C ARG A 13 -2.55 -2.21 14.22
N ARG A 14 -1.52 -3.02 13.94
CA ARG A 14 -0.11 -2.63 14.06
C ARG A 14 0.28 -1.53 13.08
N VAL A 15 -0.13 -1.64 11.81
CA VAL A 15 0.20 -0.59 10.82
C VAL A 15 -0.54 0.71 11.13
N ARG A 16 -1.80 0.64 11.57
CA ARG A 16 -2.61 1.82 11.92
C ARG A 16 -2.14 2.54 13.18
N SER A 17 -1.50 1.83 14.13
CA SER A 17 -0.91 2.50 15.29
C SER A 17 0.33 3.31 14.95
N ARG A 18 0.99 3.02 13.82
CA ARG A 18 2.18 3.74 13.34
C ARG A 18 1.85 4.77 12.25
N PHE A 19 0.86 4.47 11.42
CA PHE A 19 0.40 5.31 10.31
C PHE A 19 -1.11 5.56 10.47
N SER A 20 -1.45 6.54 11.32
CA SER A 20 -2.83 6.83 11.72
C SER A 20 -3.72 7.34 10.59
N ASP A 21 -3.13 7.92 9.55
CA ASP A 21 -3.86 8.40 8.37
C ASP A 21 -4.38 7.26 7.50
N LEU A 22 -3.80 6.05 7.63
CA LEU A 22 -4.28 4.87 6.93
C LEU A 22 -5.55 4.34 7.60
N ARG A 23 -6.68 4.61 6.97
CA ARG A 23 -8.00 4.20 7.44
C ARG A 23 -8.42 2.88 6.81
N LEU A 24 -9.24 2.14 7.55
CA LEU A 24 -9.74 0.83 7.12
C LEU A 24 -11.01 1.01 6.30
N HIS A 25 -11.05 0.39 5.13
CA HIS A 25 -12.17 0.41 4.21
C HIS A 25 -12.49 -1.00 3.69
N VAL A 26 -13.69 -1.16 3.15
CA VAL A 26 -14.15 -2.39 2.51
C VAL A 26 -14.82 -2.04 1.19
N ASP A 27 -14.35 -2.61 0.09
CA ASP A 27 -14.91 -2.38 -1.24
C ASP A 27 -14.60 -3.56 -2.19
N TYR A 28 -15.19 -3.55 -3.37
CA TYR A 28 -15.01 -4.57 -4.41
C TYR A 28 -13.74 -4.33 -5.21
N TYR A 29 -12.74 -5.15 -4.96
CA TYR A 29 -11.54 -5.21 -5.76
C TYR A 29 -11.80 -5.96 -7.08
N ARG A 30 -11.39 -5.36 -8.21
CA ARG A 30 -11.45 -5.94 -9.56
C ARG A 30 -10.11 -6.56 -9.93
N PHE A 31 -10.07 -7.87 -10.03
CA PHE A 31 -8.87 -8.59 -10.45
C PHE A 31 -8.66 -8.48 -11.97
N PRO A 32 -7.41 -8.63 -12.46
CA PRO A 32 -7.12 -8.65 -13.89
C PRO A 32 -7.92 -9.72 -14.68
N ASN A 33 -8.29 -10.83 -14.02
CA ASN A 33 -9.15 -11.87 -14.59
C ASN A 33 -10.66 -11.50 -14.64
N LYS A 34 -11.01 -10.23 -14.40
CA LYS A 34 -12.39 -9.68 -14.31
C LYS A 34 -13.21 -10.16 -13.11
N GLU A 35 -12.64 -10.99 -12.23
CA GLU A 35 -13.29 -11.38 -10.99
C GLU A 35 -13.42 -10.17 -10.05
N LYS A 36 -14.53 -10.12 -9.31
CA LYS A 36 -14.77 -9.09 -8.27
C LYS A 36 -14.87 -9.76 -6.91
N LYS A 37 -14.09 -9.30 -5.94
CA LYS A 37 -14.23 -9.73 -4.55
C LYS A 37 -14.29 -8.54 -3.62
N GLN A 38 -15.17 -8.62 -2.64
CA GLN A 38 -15.19 -7.67 -1.53
C GLN A 38 -13.98 -7.94 -0.63
N LEU A 39 -13.07 -6.97 -0.55
CA LEU A 39 -11.83 -7.05 0.21
C LEU A 39 -11.73 -5.87 1.18
N VAL A 40 -10.97 -6.08 2.24
CA VAL A 40 -10.52 -5.03 3.14
C VAL A 40 -9.29 -4.36 2.52
N TYR A 41 -9.22 -3.05 2.61
CA TYR A 41 -8.05 -2.29 2.23
C TYR A 41 -7.79 -1.13 3.19
N LEU A 42 -6.55 -0.68 3.24
CA LEU A 42 -6.19 0.58 3.89
C LEU A 42 -6.10 1.67 2.83
N ALA A 43 -6.58 2.87 3.13
CA ALA A 43 -6.39 4.05 2.30
C ALA A 43 -6.14 5.28 3.16
N GLY A 44 -5.31 6.17 2.64
CA GLY A 44 -4.89 7.39 3.33
C GLY A 44 -3.60 7.91 2.74
N THR A 45 -2.86 8.69 3.52
CA THR A 45 -1.58 9.28 3.12
C THR A 45 -0.43 8.74 3.96
N VAL A 46 0.76 8.69 3.35
CA VAL A 46 2.02 8.43 4.06
C VAL A 46 2.91 9.66 3.97
N PRO A 47 3.48 10.14 5.09
CA PRO A 47 4.37 11.29 5.09
C PRO A 47 5.74 10.90 4.51
N VAL A 48 6.23 11.66 3.54
CA VAL A 48 7.49 11.44 2.81
C VAL A 48 8.30 12.73 2.81
N LEU A 49 9.55 12.66 3.25
CA LEU A 49 10.49 13.79 3.18
C LEU A 49 11.27 13.73 1.88
N TYR A 50 11.02 14.67 0.96
CA TYR A 50 11.66 14.72 -0.33
C TYR A 50 12.25 16.11 -0.56
N GLU A 51 13.55 16.16 -0.84
CA GLU A 51 14.29 17.42 -1.10
C GLU A 51 14.06 18.51 -0.02
N GLY A 52 13.99 18.10 1.25
CA GLY A 52 13.82 19.03 2.38
C GLY A 52 12.37 19.43 2.69
N SER A 53 11.39 18.96 1.91
CA SER A 53 9.96 19.22 2.13
C SER A 53 9.19 17.93 2.44
N CYS A 54 8.20 18.04 3.34
CA CYS A 54 7.33 16.92 3.70
C CYS A 54 6.08 16.89 2.81
N TYR A 55 5.87 15.77 2.11
CA TYR A 55 4.73 15.52 1.25
C TYR A 55 3.87 14.38 1.81
N ASN A 56 2.55 14.49 1.65
CA ASN A 56 1.60 13.45 2.04
C ASN A 56 1.20 12.66 0.81
N ILE A 57 1.77 11.46 0.64
CA ILE A 57 1.59 10.66 -0.57
C ILE A 57 0.37 9.74 -0.39
N PRO A 58 -0.70 9.91 -1.18
CA PRO A 58 -1.89 9.06 -1.08
C PRO A 58 -1.60 7.64 -1.57
N VAL A 59 -1.96 6.66 -0.75
CA VAL A 59 -1.77 5.23 -1.03
C VAL A 59 -3.01 4.41 -0.70
N SER A 60 -3.16 3.28 -1.38
CA SER A 60 -4.11 2.23 -1.00
C SER A 60 -3.45 0.85 -0.94
N ILE A 61 -3.82 0.05 0.06
CA ILE A 61 -3.20 -1.25 0.36
C ILE A 61 -4.31 -2.29 0.49
N TRP A 62 -4.48 -3.11 -0.53
CA TRP A 62 -5.52 -4.12 -0.65
C TRP A 62 -5.05 -5.47 -0.13
N LEU A 63 -5.86 -6.09 0.73
CA LEU A 63 -5.55 -7.37 1.35
C LEU A 63 -6.35 -8.49 0.71
N HIS A 64 -5.70 -9.48 0.11
CA HIS A 64 -6.39 -10.68 -0.36
C HIS A 64 -6.93 -11.50 0.83
N GLN A 65 -7.94 -12.33 0.61
CA GLN A 65 -8.57 -13.15 1.68
C GLN A 65 -7.61 -14.13 2.36
N THR A 66 -6.43 -14.37 1.77
CA THR A 66 -5.36 -15.21 2.29
C THR A 66 -4.24 -14.43 3.00
N HIS A 67 -4.36 -13.11 3.18
CA HIS A 67 -3.45 -12.33 4.03
C HIS A 67 -3.38 -12.95 5.44
N PRO A 68 -2.21 -12.99 6.11
CA PRO A 68 -0.89 -12.48 5.69
C PRO A 68 -0.05 -13.46 4.85
N VAL A 69 -0.58 -14.61 4.43
CA VAL A 69 0.18 -15.57 3.62
C VAL A 69 0.46 -15.01 2.22
N SER A 70 -0.54 -14.39 1.61
CA SER A 70 -0.37 -13.63 0.36
C SER A 70 0.03 -12.19 0.65
N HIS A 71 0.93 -11.64 -0.16
CA HIS A 71 1.27 -10.22 -0.10
C HIS A 71 0.07 -9.33 -0.45
N PRO A 72 0.04 -8.09 0.07
CA PRO A 72 -0.96 -7.11 -0.32
C PRO A 72 -0.73 -6.59 -1.74
N ARG A 73 -1.73 -5.92 -2.33
CA ARG A 73 -1.54 -5.09 -3.53
C ARG A 73 -1.58 -3.63 -3.14
N CYS A 74 -0.54 -2.90 -3.49
CA CYS A 74 -0.38 -1.52 -3.05
C CYS A 74 -0.40 -0.58 -4.26
N TYR A 75 -1.04 0.57 -4.10
CA TYR A 75 -1.15 1.58 -5.14
C TYR A 75 -0.83 2.95 -4.60
N VAL A 76 -0.26 3.81 -5.43
CA VAL A 76 -0.36 5.27 -5.26
C VAL A 76 -1.66 5.76 -5.87
N CYS A 77 -2.31 6.72 -5.21
CA CYS A 77 -3.64 7.19 -5.57
C CYS A 77 -3.63 8.70 -5.82
N PRO A 78 -3.18 9.17 -7.00
CA PRO A 78 -3.05 10.60 -7.27
C PRO A 78 -4.39 11.34 -7.05
N SER A 79 -4.29 12.54 -6.47
CA SER A 79 -5.41 13.49 -6.46
C SER A 79 -5.57 14.16 -7.84
N VAL A 80 -6.58 15.00 -7.99
CA VAL A 80 -6.85 15.71 -9.26
C VAL A 80 -5.67 16.57 -9.72
N SER A 81 -4.86 17.07 -8.79
CA SER A 81 -3.68 17.88 -9.08
C SER A 81 -2.39 17.07 -9.12
N MET A 82 -2.44 15.73 -9.10
CA MET A 82 -1.24 14.89 -9.07
C MET A 82 -1.19 13.98 -10.30
N VAL A 83 0.03 13.69 -10.75
CA VAL A 83 0.32 12.77 -11.85
C VAL A 83 1.34 11.75 -11.37
N ILE A 84 1.21 10.51 -11.84
CA ILE A 84 2.19 9.45 -11.58
C ILE A 84 3.47 9.76 -12.34
N ASN A 85 4.59 9.72 -11.63
CA ASN A 85 5.92 9.90 -12.21
C ASN A 85 6.28 8.67 -13.08
N PRO A 86 6.36 8.80 -14.42
CA PRO A 86 6.70 7.69 -15.30
C PRO A 86 8.17 7.25 -15.18
N ALA A 87 9.02 8.08 -14.57
CA ALA A 87 10.41 7.73 -14.27
C ALA A 87 10.56 6.97 -12.95
N CYS A 88 9.53 6.92 -12.07
CA CYS A 88 9.63 6.16 -10.83
C CYS A 88 9.68 4.68 -11.16
N SER A 89 10.73 3.99 -10.74
CA SER A 89 10.81 2.52 -10.91
C SER A 89 9.88 1.78 -9.95
N CYS A 90 9.38 2.50 -8.94
CA CYS A 90 8.56 1.98 -7.86
C CYS A 90 7.09 1.75 -8.23
N ALA A 91 6.58 2.41 -9.28
CA ALA A 91 5.16 2.45 -9.62
C ALA A 91 4.96 2.30 -11.13
N ASP A 92 3.93 1.57 -11.55
CA ASP A 92 3.52 1.53 -12.96
C ASP A 92 2.58 2.69 -13.33
N ALA A 93 2.19 2.77 -14.61
CA ALA A 93 1.29 3.81 -15.12
C ALA A 93 -0.13 3.77 -14.50
N ALA A 94 -0.54 2.66 -13.88
CA ALA A 94 -1.79 2.52 -13.14
C ALA A 94 -1.61 2.82 -11.63
N GLY A 95 -0.38 3.14 -11.20
CA GLY A 95 -0.02 3.43 -9.82
C GLY A 95 0.24 2.19 -8.98
N LEU A 96 0.29 0.99 -9.57
CA LEU A 96 0.62 -0.25 -8.83
C LEU A 96 2.08 -0.21 -8.39
N LEU A 97 2.31 -0.46 -7.11
CA LEU A 97 3.64 -0.42 -6.52
C LEU A 97 4.38 -1.76 -6.66
N HIS A 98 5.67 -1.65 -6.97
CA HIS A 98 6.62 -2.75 -7.09
C HIS A 98 7.77 -2.54 -6.08
N LEU A 99 7.60 -3.11 -4.89
CA LEU A 99 8.55 -2.99 -3.78
C LEU A 99 9.23 -4.34 -3.51
N ASP A 100 10.43 -4.33 -2.95
CA ASP A 100 11.15 -5.56 -2.62
C ASP A 100 10.47 -6.32 -1.49
N GLY A 101 9.88 -5.63 -0.52
CA GLY A 101 9.05 -6.24 0.52
C GLY A 101 7.78 -6.92 -0.01
N LEU A 102 7.28 -6.54 -1.20
CA LEU A 102 6.20 -7.27 -1.87
C LEU A 102 6.73 -8.52 -2.58
N ARG A 103 7.88 -8.42 -3.25
CA ARG A 103 8.51 -9.53 -3.98
C ARG A 103 8.98 -10.64 -3.03
N ASN A 104 9.53 -10.26 -1.89
CA ASN A 104 10.08 -11.17 -0.87
C ASN A 104 9.12 -11.42 0.29
N TRP A 105 7.82 -11.17 0.08
CA TRP A 105 6.83 -11.28 1.14
C TRP A 105 6.73 -12.72 1.68
N THR A 106 6.97 -12.87 2.97
CA THR A 106 6.92 -14.16 3.66
C THR A 106 5.88 -14.11 4.77
N GLY A 107 4.83 -14.92 4.64
CA GLY A 107 3.75 -14.99 5.64
C GLY A 107 4.29 -15.33 7.03
N GLY A 108 4.02 -14.45 8.00
CA GLY A 108 4.49 -14.59 9.39
C GLY A 108 5.79 -13.84 9.71
N ALA A 109 6.59 -13.46 8.71
CA ALA A 109 7.80 -12.63 8.87
C ALA A 109 7.59 -11.20 8.36
N SER A 110 6.94 -11.05 7.20
CA SER A 110 6.57 -9.75 6.63
C SER A 110 5.35 -9.17 7.33
N SER A 111 5.25 -7.84 7.38
CA SER A 111 4.10 -7.12 7.96
C SER A 111 3.79 -5.85 7.19
N LEU A 112 2.55 -5.39 7.27
CA LEU A 112 2.13 -4.13 6.63
C LEU A 112 2.91 -2.94 7.18
N SER A 113 3.31 -2.97 8.46
CA SER A 113 4.08 -1.88 9.08
C SER A 113 5.48 -1.73 8.49
N LEU A 114 6.15 -2.86 8.22
CA LEU A 114 7.46 -2.87 7.55
C LEU A 114 7.31 -2.41 6.10
N LEU A 115 6.29 -2.90 5.40
CA LEU A 115 6.03 -2.53 4.02
C LEU A 115 5.75 -1.03 3.84
N VAL A 116 4.94 -0.42 4.72
CA VAL A 116 4.69 1.02 4.66
C VAL A 116 5.93 1.83 5.04
N SER A 117 6.77 1.32 5.93
CA SER A 117 8.06 1.97 6.25
C SER A 117 9.01 1.93 5.04
N GLU A 118 9.05 0.81 4.32
CA GLU A 118 9.78 0.67 3.06
C GLU A 118 9.22 1.61 1.98
N MET A 119 7.89 1.71 1.83
CA MET A 119 7.26 2.68 0.91
C MET A 119 7.78 4.09 1.14
N VAL A 120 7.79 4.56 2.39
CA VAL A 120 8.30 5.89 2.73
C VAL A 120 9.76 6.02 2.30
N GLN A 121 10.62 5.06 2.63
CA GLN A 121 12.04 5.10 2.24
C GLN A 121 12.26 5.12 0.73
N VAL A 122 11.45 4.37 -0.04
CA VAL A 122 11.51 4.36 -1.49
C VAL A 122 11.04 5.70 -2.06
N PHE A 123 9.91 6.22 -1.58
CA PHE A 123 9.35 7.50 -2.06
C PHE A 123 10.24 8.70 -1.71
N GLN A 124 11.01 8.62 -0.61
CA GLN A 124 12.01 9.64 -0.27
C GLN A 124 13.16 9.70 -1.28
N LYS A 125 13.50 8.57 -1.93
CA LYS A 125 14.57 8.50 -2.94
C LYS A 125 14.04 8.76 -4.34
N ASP A 126 12.86 8.21 -4.65
CA ASP A 126 12.24 8.23 -5.96
C ASP A 126 10.74 8.53 -5.79
N MET A 127 10.38 9.80 -5.96
CA MET A 127 9.03 10.29 -5.67
C MET A 127 8.04 9.74 -6.72
N PRO A 128 6.97 9.01 -6.32
CA PRO A 128 6.06 8.38 -7.25
C PRO A 128 5.04 9.33 -7.87
N LEU A 129 4.80 10.49 -7.25
CA LEU A 129 3.77 11.45 -7.67
C LEU A 129 4.36 12.86 -7.73
N TYR A 130 3.99 13.62 -8.76
CA TYR A 130 4.27 15.05 -8.85
C TYR A 130 2.96 15.83 -9.00
N ALA A 131 2.98 17.09 -8.56
CA ALA A 131 1.87 18.04 -8.68
C ALA A 131 2.29 19.25 -9.52
#